data_AF-K2FW07-F1
#
_entry.id   AF-K2FW07-F1
#
_cell.length_a   1.000
_cell.length_b   1.000
_cell.length_c   1.000
_cell.angle_alpha   90.00
_cell.angle_beta   90.00
_cell.angle_gamma   90.00
#
_symmetry.space_group_name_H-M   'P 1'
#
loop_
_entity.id
_entity.type
_entity.pdbx_description
1 polymer ?
#
loop_
_entity_poly.entity_id
_entity_poly.type
_entity_poly.pdbx_seq_one_letter_code
_entity_poly.pdbx_strand_id
1 'polypeptide(L)'
;MSTIFHEVIYQPIYNILILLYNIIPGGDFGIAIIVLTILLKSVLIPLSKKQIQSQKRMQEIQPRLKEIQLKYKNDKETQTKEVMKFYKENKVNPFSGCFPIIVQLIFLIAIYRVIINISDAELIIAEKDLYSFVENPGQIHHMFIGIVDLLKPSIPIAALAAAAQFWQTKLMMNKKKRDSNSIEKKTEKPSEPDFSEIMNKQMMILGPALTLFIGIKFAAALSIYWLFSTLFAVAQQIYVFKKEKELNK
;
A
#
# COMPACT_ATOMS: atom_id res chain seq x y z
N MET A 1 16.64 19.12 3.94
CA MET A 1 15.57 18.41 3.18
C MET A 1 15.15 19.32 2.04
N SER A 2 14.61 18.81 0.92
CA SER A 2 14.10 19.72 -0.11
C SER A 2 12.91 20.49 0.44
N THR A 3 12.92 21.81 0.35
CA THR A 3 11.84 22.72 0.77
C THR A 3 10.49 22.27 0.22
N ILE A 4 10.48 21.70 -0.99
CA ILE A 4 9.25 21.20 -1.65
C ILE A 4 8.58 20.08 -0.84
N PHE A 5 9.35 19.12 -0.31
CA PHE A 5 8.77 18.03 0.48
C PHE A 5 8.18 18.56 1.80
N HIS A 6 8.86 19.54 2.41
CA HIS A 6 8.40 20.15 3.64
C HIS A 6 7.06 20.86 3.43
N GLU A 7 7.00 21.78 2.48
CA GLU A 7 5.85 22.65 2.24
C GLU A 7 4.65 21.90 1.62
N VAL A 8 4.89 20.96 0.71
CA VAL A 8 3.81 20.33 -0.08
C VAL A 8 3.28 19.05 0.57
N ILE A 9 4.10 18.33 1.33
CA ILE A 9 3.76 17.01 1.85
C ILE A 9 3.74 17.03 3.37
N TYR A 10 4.86 17.37 4.01
CA TYR A 10 4.98 17.27 5.46
C TYR A 10 4.07 18.25 6.19
N GLN A 11 4.14 19.54 5.88
CA GLN A 11 3.42 20.59 6.61
C GLN A 11 1.88 20.45 6.49
N PRO A 12 1.29 20.13 5.33
CA PRO A 12 -0.15 19.86 5.24
C PRO A 12 -0.55 18.63 6.07
N ILE A 13 0.22 17.54 5.99
CA ILE A 13 -0.06 16.32 6.76
C ILE A 13 0.03 16.59 8.27
N TYR A 14 1.04 17.34 8.70
CA TYR A 14 1.21 17.76 10.09
C TYR A 14 0.00 18.55 10.57
N ASN A 15 -0.38 19.61 9.85
CA ASN A 15 -1.49 20.48 10.24
C ASN A 15 -2.84 19.76 10.25
N ILE A 16 -3.11 18.91 9.25
CA ILE A 16 -4.33 18.10 9.24
C ILE A 16 -4.33 17.14 10.44
N LEU A 17 -3.19 16.55 10.79
CA LEU A 17 -3.11 15.66 11.95
C LEU A 17 -3.43 16.40 13.26
N ILE A 18 -2.85 17.59 13.46
CA ILE A 18 -3.09 18.39 14.66
C ILE A 18 -4.54 18.88 14.72
N LEU A 19 -5.09 19.33 13.59
CA LEU A 19 -6.49 19.71 13.49
C LEU A 19 -7.42 18.53 13.84
N LEU A 20 -7.13 17.33 13.32
CA LEU A 20 -7.90 16.13 13.65
C LEU A 20 -7.77 15.77 15.13
N TYR A 21 -6.58 15.88 15.70
CA TYR A 21 -6.34 15.65 17.12
C TYR A 21 -7.19 16.58 18.00
N ASN A 22 -7.26 17.88 17.68
CA ASN A 22 -8.04 18.85 18.42
C ASN A 22 -9.56 18.60 18.35
N ILE A 23 -10.05 18.03 17.24
CA ILE A 23 -11.47 17.73 17.05
C ILE A 23 -11.87 16.40 17.71
N ILE A 24 -10.93 15.46 17.87
CA ILE A 24 -11.21 14.14 18.43
C ILE A 24 -11.50 14.24 19.93
N PRO A 25 -12.67 13.77 20.40
CA PRO A 25 -12.99 13.76 21.82
C PRO A 25 -11.96 12.95 22.61
N GLY A 26 -11.37 13.57 23.64
CA GLY A 26 -10.35 12.94 24.47
C GLY A 26 -8.93 12.97 23.90
N GLY A 27 -8.70 13.61 22.75
CA GLY A 27 -7.35 13.82 22.22
C GLY A 27 -6.60 12.52 21.93
N ASP A 28 -7.25 11.52 21.33
CA ASP A 28 -6.57 10.27 20.97
C ASP A 28 -5.79 10.43 19.66
N PHE A 29 -4.46 10.47 19.79
CA PHE A 29 -3.57 10.66 18.65
C PHE A 29 -3.58 9.47 17.67
N GLY A 30 -3.87 8.26 18.14
CA GLY A 30 -3.97 7.09 17.26
C GLY A 30 -5.24 7.13 16.42
N ILE A 31 -6.37 7.59 16.98
CA ILE A 31 -7.59 7.87 16.21
C ILE A 31 -7.31 8.98 15.18
N ALA A 32 -6.56 10.03 15.54
CA ALA A 32 -6.19 11.09 14.60
C ALA A 32 -5.41 10.54 13.40
N ILE A 33 -4.43 9.66 13.64
CA ILE A 33 -3.68 8.97 12.59
C ILE A 33 -4.61 8.12 11.71
N ILE A 34 -5.56 7.39 12.29
CA ILE A 34 -6.52 6.55 11.55
C ILE A 34 -7.39 7.42 10.63
N VAL A 35 -7.97 8.50 11.15
CA VAL A 35 -8.83 9.40 10.38
C VAL A 35 -8.04 10.09 9.27
N LEU A 36 -6.83 10.57 9.55
CA LEU A 36 -5.92 11.12 8.55
C LEU A 36 -5.66 10.09 7.44
N THR A 37 -5.38 8.84 7.81
CA THR A 37 -5.11 7.76 6.85
C THR A 37 -6.29 7.53 5.91
N ILE A 38 -7.51 7.46 6.46
CA ILE A 38 -8.74 7.29 5.69
C ILE A 38 -8.98 8.50 4.78
N LEU A 39 -8.75 9.71 5.27
CA LEU A 39 -8.89 10.95 4.49
C LEU A 39 -7.94 10.96 3.30
N LEU A 40 -6.64 10.71 3.53
CA LEU A 40 -5.63 10.64 2.47
C LEU A 40 -5.98 9.56 1.44
N LYS A 41 -6.40 8.37 1.88
CA LYS A 41 -6.82 7.30 0.98
C LYS A 41 -8.06 7.66 0.18
N SER A 42 -8.99 8.40 0.77
CA SER A 42 -10.22 8.85 0.10
C SER A 42 -9.92 9.80 -1.05
N VAL A 43 -8.99 10.75 -0.86
CA VAL A 43 -8.51 11.65 -1.92
C VAL A 43 -7.85 10.86 -3.06
N LEU A 44 -7.19 9.74 -2.74
CA LEU A 44 -6.50 8.90 -3.72
C LEU A 44 -7.39 7.84 -4.38
N ILE A 45 -8.68 7.76 -4.04
CA ILE A 45 -9.62 6.80 -4.65
C ILE A 45 -9.56 6.76 -6.19
N PRO A 46 -9.63 7.89 -6.93
CA PRO A 46 -9.62 7.84 -8.39
C PRO A 46 -8.33 7.23 -8.95
N LEU A 47 -7.21 7.49 -8.30
CA LEU A 47 -5.89 6.98 -8.66
C LEU A 47 -5.80 5.48 -8.37
N SER A 48 -6.16 5.06 -7.16
CA SER A 48 -6.17 3.64 -6.76
C SER A 48 -7.14 2.81 -7.62
N LYS A 49 -8.27 3.38 -8.06
CA LYS A 49 -9.18 2.70 -9.00
C LYS A 49 -8.50 2.39 -10.33
N LYS A 50 -7.81 3.37 -10.94
CA LYS A 50 -7.07 3.16 -12.20
C LYS A 50 -5.98 2.10 -12.05
N GLN A 51 -5.29 2.11 -10.91
CA GLN A 51 -4.27 1.13 -10.58
C GLN A 51 -4.86 -0.29 -10.46
N ILE A 52 -5.95 -0.47 -9.71
CA ILE A 52 -6.63 -1.78 -9.56
C ILE A 52 -7.07 -2.31 -10.92
N GLN A 53 -7.60 -1.44 -11.79
CA GLN A 53 -7.98 -1.82 -13.16
C GLN A 53 -6.79 -2.27 -14.00
N SER A 54 -5.66 -1.55 -13.92
CA SER A 54 -4.44 -1.96 -14.61
C SER A 54 -3.92 -3.32 -14.13
N GLN A 55 -3.97 -3.57 -12.82
CA GLN A 55 -3.58 -4.85 -12.24
C GLN A 55 -4.50 -5.99 -12.70
N LYS A 56 -5.81 -5.73 -12.79
CA LYS A 56 -6.78 -6.72 -13.30
C LYS A 56 -6.50 -7.09 -14.76
N ARG A 57 -6.28 -6.11 -15.64
CA ARG A 57 -5.92 -6.37 -17.06
C ARG A 57 -4.65 -7.21 -17.17
N MET A 58 -3.66 -6.94 -16.32
CA MET A 58 -2.43 -7.74 -16.26
C MET A 58 -2.71 -9.21 -15.91
N GLN A 59 -3.64 -9.46 -14.99
CA GLN A 59 -4.05 -10.83 -14.65
C GLN A 59 -4.79 -11.51 -15.80
N GLU A 60 -5.63 -10.78 -16.54
CA GLU A 60 -6.39 -11.30 -17.68
C GLU A 60 -5.49 -11.75 -18.84
N ILE A 61 -4.39 -11.04 -19.11
CA ILE A 61 -3.46 -11.40 -20.18
C ILE A 61 -2.40 -12.44 -19.78
N GLN A 62 -2.30 -12.76 -18.48
CA GLN A 62 -1.27 -13.65 -17.94
C GLN A 62 -1.26 -15.07 -18.58
N PRO A 63 -2.40 -15.70 -18.92
CA PRO A 63 -2.39 -17.02 -19.58
C PRO A 63 -1.69 -17.00 -20.93
N ARG A 64 -2.02 -16.02 -21.80
CA ARG A 64 -1.39 -15.87 -23.12
C ARG A 64 0.08 -15.48 -23.03
N LEU A 65 0.44 -14.68 -22.02
CA LEU A 65 1.83 -14.35 -21.74
C LEU A 65 2.68 -15.62 -21.49
N LYS A 66 2.12 -16.60 -20.79
CA LYS A 66 2.80 -17.89 -20.56
C LYS A 66 2.98 -18.70 -21.83
N GLU A 67 1.99 -18.70 -22.72
CA GLU A 67 2.10 -19.39 -24.01
C GLU A 67 3.27 -18.84 -24.83
N ILE A 68 3.43 -17.50 -24.88
CA ILE A 68 4.57 -16.85 -25.53
C ILE A 68 5.89 -17.27 -24.88
N GLN A 69 5.94 -17.29 -23.54
CA GLN A 69 7.15 -17.70 -22.81
C GLN A 69 7.54 -19.15 -23.06
N LEU A 70 6.56 -20.07 -23.11
CA LEU A 70 6.80 -21.47 -23.43
C LEU A 70 7.29 -21.64 -24.87
N LYS A 71 6.69 -20.92 -25.83
CA LYS A 71 7.06 -20.96 -27.25
C LYS A 71 8.52 -20.55 -27.49
N TYR A 72 9.01 -19.54 -26.76
CA TYR A 72 10.37 -19.01 -26.92
C TYR A 72 11.31 -19.36 -25.75
N LYS A 73 11.03 -20.43 -25.00
CA LYS A 73 11.79 -20.80 -23.78
C LYS A 73 13.31 -20.93 -24.01
N ASN A 74 13.73 -21.37 -25.20
CA ASN A 74 15.13 -21.58 -25.55
C ASN A 74 15.80 -20.36 -26.19
N ASP A 75 15.04 -19.29 -26.45
CA ASP A 75 15.51 -18.05 -27.08
C ASP A 75 15.04 -16.85 -26.24
N LYS A 76 15.83 -16.53 -25.21
CA LYS A 76 15.50 -15.46 -24.25
C LYS A 76 15.41 -14.08 -24.91
N GLU A 77 16.17 -13.84 -25.98
CA GLU A 77 16.15 -12.55 -26.67
C GLU A 77 14.82 -12.37 -27.41
N THR A 78 14.41 -13.36 -28.20
CA THR A 78 13.13 -13.34 -28.90
C THR A 78 11.97 -13.38 -27.91
N GLN A 79 12.08 -14.17 -26.84
CA GLN A 79 11.08 -14.19 -25.76
C GLN A 79 10.85 -12.79 -25.18
N THR A 80 11.91 -12.06 -24.85
CA THR A 80 11.81 -10.71 -24.28
C THR A 80 11.15 -9.75 -25.26
N LYS A 81 11.52 -9.81 -26.54
CA LYS A 81 10.94 -8.97 -27.61
C LYS A 81 9.45 -9.24 -27.79
N GLU A 82 9.04 -10.50 -27.87
CA GLU A 82 7.63 -10.89 -28.06
C GLU A 82 6.78 -10.59 -26.82
N VAL A 83 7.31 -10.79 -25.60
CA VAL A 83 6.62 -10.39 -24.37
C VAL A 83 6.37 -8.88 -24.35
N MET A 84 7.38 -8.06 -24.68
CA MET A 84 7.23 -6.60 -24.71
C MET A 84 6.29 -6.14 -25.82
N LYS A 85 6.33 -6.79 -26.98
CA LYS A 85 5.39 -6.55 -28.08
C LYS A 85 3.96 -6.88 -27.67
N PHE A 86 3.75 -8.02 -27.03
CA PHE A 86 2.45 -8.43 -26.49
C PHE A 86 1.89 -7.42 -25.47
N TYR A 87 2.72 -6.91 -24.55
CA TYR A 87 2.31 -5.84 -23.63
C TYR A 87 1.86 -4.57 -24.36
N LYS A 88 2.60 -4.14 -25.40
CA LYS A 88 2.26 -2.96 -26.21
C LYS A 88 0.96 -3.16 -26.99
N GLU A 89 0.78 -4.31 -27.64
CA GLU A 89 -0.42 -4.64 -28.42
C GLU A 89 -1.68 -4.67 -27.54
N ASN A 90 -1.55 -5.18 -26.31
CA ASN A 90 -2.65 -5.21 -25.34
C ASN A 90 -2.79 -3.90 -24.53
N LYS A 91 -1.95 -2.90 -24.79
CA LYS A 91 -1.94 -1.59 -24.10
C LYS A 91 -1.86 -1.73 -22.57
N VAL A 92 -1.05 -2.68 -22.09
CA VAL A 92 -0.80 -2.92 -20.66
C VAL A 92 0.63 -2.49 -20.32
N ASN A 93 0.78 -1.69 -19.27
CA ASN A 93 2.10 -1.28 -18.76
C ASN A 93 2.50 -2.12 -17.53
N PRO A 94 3.60 -2.91 -17.60
CA PRO A 94 4.06 -3.75 -16.48
C PRO A 94 4.49 -2.95 -15.23
N PHE A 95 4.86 -1.68 -15.38
CA PHE A 95 5.27 -0.82 -14.26
C PHE A 95 4.09 -0.17 -13.54
N SER A 96 2.86 -0.31 -14.02
CA SER A 96 1.68 0.25 -13.35
C SER A 96 1.46 -0.33 -11.94
N GLY A 97 2.11 -1.46 -11.63
CA GLY A 97 2.05 -2.11 -10.32
C GLY A 97 2.95 -1.50 -9.23
N CYS A 98 3.97 -0.70 -9.57
CA CYS A 98 4.95 -0.19 -8.60
C CYS A 98 4.62 1.24 -8.08
N PHE A 99 3.87 2.03 -8.86
CA PHE A 99 3.32 3.31 -8.44
C PHE A 99 2.73 3.38 -7.01
N PRO A 100 2.00 2.36 -6.52
CA PRO A 100 1.36 2.39 -5.20
C PRO A 100 2.39 2.36 -4.07
N ILE A 101 3.52 1.68 -4.31
CA ILE A 101 4.63 1.58 -3.37
C ILE A 101 5.28 2.96 -3.21
N ILE A 102 5.48 3.69 -4.31
CA ILE A 102 6.06 5.04 -4.28
C ILE A 102 5.18 5.98 -3.44
N VAL A 103 3.88 6.00 -3.74
CA VAL A 103 2.91 6.82 -2.98
C VAL A 103 2.89 6.41 -1.50
N GLN A 104 2.89 5.10 -1.22
CA GLN A 104 2.93 4.57 0.15
C GLN A 104 4.19 5.01 0.90
N LEU A 105 5.37 4.97 0.27
CA LEU A 105 6.64 5.37 0.87
C LEU A 105 6.67 6.87 1.19
N ILE A 106 6.16 7.72 0.28
CA ILE A 106 6.08 9.17 0.51
C ILE A 106 5.27 9.48 1.77
N PHE A 107 4.08 8.89 1.89
CA PHE A 107 3.23 9.09 3.07
C PHE A 107 3.81 8.47 4.33
N LEU A 108 4.46 7.30 4.23
CA LEU A 108 5.13 6.68 5.37
C LEU A 108 6.25 7.57 5.92
N ILE A 109 7.08 8.14 5.04
CA ILE A 109 8.15 9.07 5.42
C ILE A 109 7.55 10.33 6.06
N ALA A 110 6.45 10.86 5.51
CA ALA A 110 5.78 12.03 6.07
C ALA A 110 5.28 11.76 7.49
N ILE A 111 4.53 10.67 7.71
CA ILE A 111 4.02 10.31 9.04
C ILE A 111 5.18 10.05 10.00
N TYR A 112 6.20 9.30 9.59
CA TYR A 112 7.38 9.05 10.42
C TYR A 112 8.07 10.34 10.86
N ARG A 113 8.20 11.32 9.96
CA ARG A 113 8.76 12.64 10.27
C ARG A 113 7.90 13.40 11.26
N VAL A 114 6.58 13.38 11.10
CA VAL A 114 5.66 14.01 12.04
C VAL A 114 5.82 13.42 13.43
N ILE A 115 5.87 12.09 13.55
CA ILE A 115 6.04 11.40 14.82
C ILE A 115 7.39 11.71 15.47
N ILE A 116 8.48 11.67 14.71
CA ILE A 116 9.81 12.00 15.25
C ILE A 116 9.90 13.45 15.67
N ASN A 117 9.41 14.39 14.87
CA ASN A 117 9.49 15.81 15.22
C ASN A 117 8.67 16.12 16.48
N ILE A 118 7.52 15.47 16.68
CA ILE A 118 6.73 15.58 17.90
C ILE A 118 7.46 14.91 19.08
N SER A 119 8.06 13.73 18.87
CA SER A 119 8.79 13.00 19.90
C SER A 119 10.06 13.71 20.37
N ASP A 120 10.85 14.26 19.44
CA ASP A 120 12.11 14.96 19.71
C ASP A 120 11.87 16.31 20.39
N ALA A 121 10.70 16.91 20.15
CA ALA A 121 10.25 18.13 20.81
C ALA A 121 9.57 17.87 22.17
N GLU A 122 9.78 16.69 22.79
CA GLU A 122 9.15 16.29 24.06
C GLU A 122 7.62 16.39 24.02
N LEU A 123 7.00 16.07 22.86
CA LEU A 123 5.57 16.18 22.59
C LEU A 123 5.03 17.61 22.51
N ILE A 124 5.90 18.62 22.48
CA ILE A 124 5.54 20.03 22.30
C ILE A 124 5.43 20.34 20.81
N ILE A 125 4.30 20.90 20.42
CA ILE A 125 4.02 21.23 19.02
C ILE A 125 4.75 22.51 18.61
N ALA A 126 5.53 22.39 17.54
CA ALA A 126 6.32 23.48 17.00
C ALA A 126 5.40 24.48 16.29
N GLU A 127 5.13 25.62 16.92
CA GLU A 127 4.25 26.68 16.38
C GLU A 127 4.66 27.15 14.98
N LYS A 128 5.95 27.11 14.66
CA LYS A 128 6.49 27.50 13.35
C LYS A 128 5.96 26.66 12.18
N ASP A 129 5.56 25.41 12.44
CA ASP A 129 5.06 24.49 11.41
C ASP A 129 3.53 24.47 11.36
N LEU A 130 2.85 25.15 12.30
CA LEU A 130 1.40 25.29 12.32
C LEU A 130 0.93 26.39 11.38
N TYR A 131 -0.19 26.14 10.71
CA TYR A 131 -0.94 27.18 10.01
C TYR A 131 -1.67 28.05 11.01
N SER A 132 -1.89 29.31 10.65
CA SER A 132 -2.50 30.33 11.52
C SER A 132 -3.91 29.97 12.03
N PHE A 133 -4.61 29.06 11.36
CA PHE A 133 -5.95 28.60 11.73
C PHE A 133 -5.95 27.29 12.55
N VAL A 134 -4.79 26.71 12.84
CA VAL A 134 -4.66 25.48 13.63
C VAL A 134 -4.23 25.84 15.04
N GLU A 135 -5.09 25.56 16.01
CA GLU A 135 -4.81 25.78 17.43
C GLU A 135 -3.73 24.81 17.93
N ASN A 136 -2.80 25.32 18.74
CA ASN A 136 -1.75 24.52 19.35
C ASN A 136 -2.31 23.77 20.59
N PRO A 137 -2.37 22.43 20.59
CA PRO A 137 -2.84 21.66 21.75
C PRO A 137 -1.84 21.63 22.92
N GLY A 138 -0.65 22.20 22.77
CA GLY A 138 0.43 22.11 23.75
C GLY A 138 1.09 20.73 23.72
N GLN A 139 0.80 19.89 24.71
CA GLN A 139 1.35 18.53 24.82
C GLN A 139 0.41 17.49 24.22
N ILE A 140 0.94 16.62 23.36
CA ILE A 140 0.16 15.54 22.74
C ILE A 140 0.13 14.27 23.60
N HIS A 141 -1.08 13.74 23.78
CA HIS A 141 -1.31 12.42 24.33
C HIS A 141 -0.99 11.37 23.27
N HIS A 142 0.17 10.74 23.39
CA HIS A 142 0.70 9.76 22.44
C HIS A 142 0.18 8.33 22.65
N MET A 143 -0.80 8.14 23.54
CA MET A 143 -1.40 6.84 23.79
C MET A 143 -2.58 6.61 22.84
N PHE A 144 -2.64 5.43 22.24
CA PHE A 144 -3.77 4.95 21.47
C PHE A 144 -4.68 4.07 22.35
N ILE A 145 -5.92 4.51 22.50
CA ILE A 145 -6.98 3.92 23.33
C ILE A 145 -6.53 3.75 24.80
N GLY A 146 -5.50 4.49 25.22
CA GLY A 146 -4.88 4.37 26.54
C GLY A 146 -4.03 3.11 26.77
N ILE A 147 -3.87 2.25 25.76
CA ILE A 147 -3.20 0.94 25.91
C ILE A 147 -1.86 0.90 25.16
N VAL A 148 -1.77 1.59 24.02
CA VAL A 148 -0.59 1.48 23.15
C VAL A 148 0.14 2.82 23.05
N ASP A 149 1.40 2.83 23.47
CA ASP A 149 2.31 3.95 23.24
C ASP A 149 2.67 4.02 21.75
N LEU A 150 2.29 5.12 21.09
CA LEU A 150 2.48 5.29 19.65
C LEU A 150 3.92 5.60 19.24
N LEU A 151 4.75 6.07 20.17
CA LEU A 151 6.15 6.41 19.90
C LEU A 151 7.07 5.19 19.95
N LYS A 152 6.65 4.14 20.68
CA LYS A 152 7.41 2.90 20.81
C LYS A 152 6.94 1.83 19.83
N PRO A 153 7.80 0.88 19.44
CA PRO A 153 7.36 -0.25 18.62
C PRO A 153 6.29 -1.09 19.31
N SER A 154 5.33 -1.62 18.53
CA SER A 154 4.27 -2.51 19.03
C SER A 154 4.16 -3.74 18.14
N ILE A 155 4.70 -4.86 18.63
CA ILE A 155 4.69 -6.14 17.92
C ILE A 155 3.27 -6.60 17.55
N PRO A 156 2.25 -6.50 18.45
CA PRO A 156 0.89 -6.91 18.10
C PRO A 156 0.32 -6.11 16.91
N ILE A 157 0.50 -4.78 16.89
CA ILE A 157 0.01 -3.95 15.79
C ILE A 157 0.79 -4.24 14.50
N ALA A 158 2.12 -4.39 14.58
CA ALA A 158 2.95 -4.73 13.44
C ALA A 158 2.55 -6.09 12.81
N ALA A 159 2.26 -7.09 13.64
CA ALA A 159 1.80 -8.40 13.19
C ALA A 159 0.42 -8.31 12.51
N LEU A 160 -0.52 -7.55 13.09
CA LEU A 160 -1.83 -7.32 12.48
C LEU A 160 -1.72 -6.59 11.14
N ALA A 161 -0.87 -5.56 11.06
CA ALA A 161 -0.61 -4.84 9.82
C ALA A 161 -0.05 -5.75 8.72
N ALA A 162 0.96 -6.57 9.06
CA ALA A 162 1.53 -7.53 8.13
C ALA A 162 0.53 -8.60 7.70
N ALA A 163 -0.27 -9.14 8.62
CA ALA A 163 -1.32 -10.11 8.32
C ALA A 163 -2.40 -9.52 7.39
N ALA A 164 -2.84 -8.29 7.65
CA ALA A 164 -3.77 -7.57 6.78
C ALA A 164 -3.19 -7.38 5.38
N GLN A 165 -1.90 -7.04 5.26
CA GLN A 165 -1.24 -6.82 3.96
C GLN A 165 -1.04 -8.14 3.20
N PHE A 166 -0.73 -9.22 3.90
CA PHE A 166 -0.71 -10.56 3.32
C PHE A 166 -2.09 -10.96 2.80
N TRP A 167 -3.15 -10.67 3.56
CA TRP A 167 -4.51 -10.95 3.12
C TRP A 167 -4.90 -10.11 1.89
N GLN A 168 -4.57 -8.83 1.89
CA GLN A 168 -4.76 -7.92 0.75
C GLN A 168 -4.13 -8.46 -0.53
N THR A 169 -2.86 -8.86 -0.47
CA THR A 169 -2.14 -9.39 -1.64
C THR A 169 -2.73 -10.72 -2.12
N LYS A 170 -3.14 -11.60 -1.18
CA LYS A 170 -3.79 -12.88 -1.49
C LYS A 170 -5.13 -12.69 -2.24
N LEU A 171 -5.91 -11.66 -1.90
CA LEU A 171 -7.15 -11.33 -2.61
C LEU A 171 -6.93 -10.98 -4.09
N MET A 172 -5.77 -10.43 -4.44
CA MET A 172 -5.42 -10.16 -5.84
C MET A 172 -5.06 -11.43 -6.62
N MET A 173 -4.43 -12.42 -5.99
CA MET A 173 -3.90 -13.60 -6.69
C MET A 173 -4.91 -14.73 -6.89
N ASN A 174 -5.97 -14.78 -6.08
CA ASN A 174 -6.94 -15.89 -6.07
C ASN A 174 -7.80 -16.05 -7.34
N LYS A 175 -7.70 -15.13 -8.32
CA LYS A 175 -8.41 -15.26 -9.60
C LYS A 175 -7.74 -16.24 -10.58
N LYS A 176 -6.53 -16.72 -10.28
CA LYS A 176 -5.71 -17.60 -11.13
C LYS A 176 -6.26 -19.02 -11.30
N LYS A 177 -7.27 -19.45 -10.53
CA LYS A 177 -7.58 -20.87 -10.36
C LYS A 177 -8.89 -21.38 -11.00
N ARG A 178 -9.65 -20.55 -11.73
CA ARG A 178 -11.02 -20.95 -12.15
C ARG A 178 -11.19 -21.44 -13.58
N ASP A 179 -10.28 -21.14 -14.51
CA ASP A 179 -10.43 -21.54 -15.93
C ASP A 179 -9.35 -22.51 -16.44
N SER A 180 -8.54 -23.10 -15.56
CA SER A 180 -7.50 -24.07 -15.95
C SER A 180 -7.95 -25.53 -15.85
N ASN A 181 -9.26 -25.79 -15.96
CA ASN A 181 -9.82 -27.14 -16.03
C ASN A 181 -10.04 -27.63 -17.47
N SER A 182 -9.28 -27.09 -18.42
CA SER A 182 -9.17 -27.62 -19.77
C SER A 182 -7.74 -27.39 -20.28
N ILE A 183 -6.89 -28.37 -20.00
CA ILE A 183 -6.01 -29.09 -20.95
C ILE A 183 -4.90 -29.73 -20.10
N GLU A 184 -5.12 -31.02 -19.84
CA GLU A 184 -4.16 -32.10 -19.69
C GLU A 184 -2.87 -31.87 -18.88
N LYS A 185 -2.78 -32.65 -17.78
CA LYS A 185 -1.52 -33.22 -17.29
C LYS A 185 -0.67 -33.75 -18.45
N LYS A 186 0.40 -33.06 -18.83
CA LYS A 186 1.60 -33.70 -19.36
C LYS A 186 2.84 -33.13 -18.67
N THR A 187 3.64 -34.07 -18.19
CA THR A 187 4.98 -33.97 -17.65
C THR A 187 5.86 -32.98 -18.41
N GLU A 188 6.01 -31.77 -17.89
CA GLU A 188 7.11 -30.88 -18.24
C GLU A 188 7.65 -30.22 -16.95
N LYS A 189 8.99 -30.17 -16.83
CA LYS A 189 9.70 -29.50 -15.73
C LYS A 189 9.09 -28.12 -15.47
N PRO A 190 9.01 -27.65 -14.21
CA PRO A 190 8.43 -26.36 -13.89
C PRO A 190 9.08 -25.30 -14.79
N SER A 191 8.28 -24.72 -15.69
CA SER A 191 8.67 -23.55 -16.47
C SER A 191 9.24 -22.52 -15.49
N GLU A 192 10.41 -21.93 -15.80
CA GLU A 192 10.98 -20.84 -14.99
C GLU A 192 9.85 -19.85 -14.67
N PRO A 193 9.68 -19.45 -13.40
CA PRO A 193 8.59 -18.57 -13.04
C PRO A 193 8.73 -17.27 -13.81
N ASP A 194 7.67 -16.87 -14.51
CA ASP A 194 7.59 -15.59 -15.21
C ASP A 194 8.04 -14.45 -14.29
N PHE A 195 8.77 -13.46 -14.82
CA PHE A 195 9.14 -12.24 -14.09
C PHE A 195 7.92 -11.63 -13.37
N SER A 196 6.75 -11.60 -14.01
CA SER A 196 5.52 -11.09 -13.40
C SER A 196 5.01 -12.00 -12.26
N GLU A 197 5.18 -13.32 -12.37
CA GLU A 197 4.87 -14.26 -11.30
C GLU A 197 5.84 -14.14 -10.12
N ILE A 198 7.13 -13.97 -10.40
CA ILE A 198 8.16 -13.72 -9.39
C ILE A 198 7.81 -12.43 -8.66
N MET A 199 7.54 -11.34 -9.37
CA MET A 199 7.20 -10.05 -8.77
C MET A 199 5.96 -10.15 -7.88
N ASN A 200 4.90 -10.83 -8.33
CA ASN A 200 3.70 -11.04 -7.52
C ASN A 200 3.97 -11.90 -6.27
N LYS A 201 4.73 -13.00 -6.40
CA LYS A 201 5.10 -13.87 -5.27
C LYS A 201 6.00 -13.13 -4.27
N GLN A 202 6.95 -12.35 -4.76
CA GLN A 202 7.81 -11.50 -3.94
C GLN A 202 6.96 -10.47 -3.20
N MET A 203 6.05 -9.75 -3.86
CA MET A 203 5.17 -8.79 -3.18
C MET A 203 4.30 -9.44 -2.09
N MET A 204 3.82 -10.67 -2.31
CA MET A 204 2.99 -11.40 -1.34
C MET A 204 3.76 -11.77 -0.07
N ILE A 205 5.05 -12.07 -0.15
CA ILE A 205 5.85 -12.53 1.00
C ILE A 205 6.72 -11.40 1.54
N LEU A 206 7.50 -10.76 0.68
CA LEU A 206 8.45 -9.70 1.03
C LEU A 206 7.75 -8.47 1.60
N GLY A 207 6.60 -8.07 1.02
CA GLY A 207 5.85 -6.90 1.48
C GLY A 207 5.44 -7.00 2.95
N PRO A 208 4.64 -8.02 3.34
CA PRO A 208 4.27 -8.26 4.72
C PRO A 208 5.46 -8.49 5.67
N ALA A 209 6.50 -9.20 5.22
CA ALA A 209 7.70 -9.42 6.01
C ALA A 209 8.44 -8.10 6.31
N LEU A 210 8.57 -7.22 5.31
CA LEU A 210 9.16 -5.90 5.47
C LEU A 210 8.32 -5.01 6.39
N THR A 211 7.00 -5.03 6.24
CA THR A 211 6.08 -4.30 7.14
C THR A 211 6.21 -4.77 8.58
N LEU A 212 6.32 -6.08 8.81
CA LEU A 212 6.57 -6.62 10.14
C LEU A 212 7.93 -6.16 10.67
N PHE A 213 8.99 -6.29 9.87
CA PHE A 213 10.34 -5.88 10.24
C PHE A 213 10.41 -4.38 10.60
N ILE A 214 9.78 -3.51 9.82
CA ILE A 214 9.71 -2.07 10.10
C ILE A 214 8.86 -1.85 11.37
N GLY A 215 7.71 -2.49 11.49
CA GLY A 215 6.82 -2.30 12.65
C GLY A 215 7.39 -2.76 13.99
N ILE A 216 8.33 -3.71 14.01
CA ILE A 216 9.02 -4.10 15.25
C ILE A 216 10.23 -3.20 15.59
N LYS A 217 10.70 -2.39 14.63
CA LYS A 217 11.87 -1.50 14.81
C LYS A 217 11.49 -0.04 15.03
N PHE A 218 10.37 0.39 14.46
CA PHE A 218 9.92 1.78 14.47
C PHE A 218 8.63 1.96 15.28
N ALA A 219 8.27 3.22 15.52
CA ALA A 219 7.12 3.64 16.31
C ALA A 219 5.80 2.99 15.85
N ALA A 220 4.96 2.58 16.81
CA ALA A 220 3.68 1.91 16.56
C ALA A 220 2.71 2.74 15.69
N ALA A 221 2.84 4.06 15.70
CA ALA A 221 2.14 4.96 14.77
C ALA A 221 2.27 4.52 13.30
N LEU A 222 3.46 4.04 12.87
CA LEU A 222 3.68 3.56 11.51
C LEU A 222 2.89 2.27 11.24
N SER A 223 2.84 1.35 12.21
CA SER A 223 2.10 0.10 12.08
C SER A 223 0.59 0.33 12.08
N ILE A 224 0.06 1.29 12.85
CA ILE A 224 -1.34 1.71 12.79
C ILE A 224 -1.66 2.27 11.42
N TYR A 225 -0.85 3.22 10.92
CA TYR A 225 -1.00 3.75 9.58
C TYR A 225 -1.05 2.63 8.55
N TRP A 226 -0.10 1.68 8.59
CA TRP A 226 -0.07 0.56 7.67
C TRP A 226 -1.32 -0.31 7.73
N LEU A 227 -1.77 -0.67 8.94
CA LEU A 227 -2.95 -1.50 9.15
C LEU A 227 -4.19 -0.86 8.53
N PHE A 228 -4.51 0.38 8.90
CA PHE A 228 -5.72 1.05 8.44
C PHE A 228 -5.64 1.45 6.95
N SER A 229 -4.45 1.83 6.46
CA SER A 229 -4.18 2.02 5.02
C SER A 229 -4.48 0.76 4.22
N THR A 230 -4.09 -0.41 4.76
CA THR A 230 -4.30 -1.72 4.13
C THR A 230 -5.77 -2.13 4.18
N LEU A 231 -6.43 -1.99 5.34
CA LEU A 231 -7.85 -2.30 5.49
C LEU A 231 -8.71 -1.47 4.54
N PHE A 232 -8.41 -0.17 4.41
CA PHE A 232 -9.08 0.70 3.44
C PHE A 232 -8.87 0.20 2.02
N ALA A 233 -7.63 -0.14 1.65
CA ALA A 233 -7.31 -0.61 0.31
C ALA A 233 -8.00 -1.96 -0.01
N VAL A 234 -8.12 -2.86 0.97
CA VAL A 234 -8.91 -4.11 0.85
C VAL A 234 -10.38 -3.79 0.59
N ALA A 235 -10.99 -2.92 1.41
CA ALA A 235 -12.38 -2.52 1.26
C ALA A 235 -12.64 -1.90 -0.13
N GLN A 236 -11.76 -1.00 -0.56
CA GLN A 236 -11.81 -0.37 -1.87
C GLN A 236 -11.69 -1.42 -3.00
N GLN A 237 -10.76 -2.36 -2.88
CA GLN A 237 -10.56 -3.40 -3.88
C GLN A 237 -11.79 -4.30 -4.02
N ILE A 238 -12.37 -4.74 -2.90
CA ILE A 238 -13.60 -5.55 -2.88
C ILE A 238 -14.74 -4.77 -3.55
N TYR A 239 -14.90 -3.49 -3.23
CA TYR A 239 -15.92 -2.62 -3.84
C TYR A 239 -15.74 -2.49 -5.36
N VAL A 240 -14.52 -2.21 -5.82
CA VAL A 240 -14.22 -2.09 -7.26
C VAL A 240 -14.51 -3.39 -8.00
N PHE A 241 -14.08 -4.54 -7.46
CA PHE A 241 -14.32 -5.84 -8.07
C PHE A 241 -15.80 -6.23 -8.10
N LYS A 242 -16.57 -5.89 -7.07
CA LYS A 242 -18.03 -6.11 -7.05
C LYS A 242 -18.72 -5.27 -8.13
N LYS A 243 -18.43 -3.97 -8.19
CA LYS A 243 -19.03 -3.05 -9.15
C LYS A 243 -18.75 -3.47 -10.60
N GLU A 244 -17.52 -3.87 -10.93
CA GLU A 244 -17.21 -4.34 -12.28
C GLU A 244 -17.92 -5.63 -12.67
N LYS A 245 -18.18 -6.53 -11.71
CA LYS A 245 -18.96 -7.74 -11.95
C LYS A 245 -20.43 -7.44 -12.25
N GLU A 246 -20.98 -6.40 -11.63
CA GLU A 246 -22.34 -5.93 -11.87
C GLU A 246 -22.49 -5.27 -13.25
N LEU A 247 -21.49 -4.50 -13.72
CA LEU A 247 -21.51 -3.89 -15.07
C LEU A 247 -21.34 -4.89 -16.21
N ASN A 248 -20.72 -6.05 -15.96
CA ASN A 248 -20.46 -7.07 -16.97
C ASN A 248 -21.51 -8.21 -16.98
N LYS A 249 -22.57 -8.08 -16.19
CA LYS A 249 -23.75 -8.95 -16.20
C LYS A 249 -24.85 -8.32 -17.05
#